data_AF-A0A353XTI5-F1
#
_entry.id   AF-A0A353XTI5-F1
#
_cell.length_a   1.000
_cell.length_b   1.000
_cell.length_c   1.000
_cell.angle_alpha   90.00
_cell.angle_beta   90.00
_cell.angle_gamma   90.00
#
_symmetry.space_group_name_H-M   'P 1'
#
loop_
_entity.id
_entity.type
_entity.pdbx_description
1 polymer ?
#
loop_
_entity_poly.entity_id
_entity_poly.type
_entity_poly.pdbx_seq_one_letter_code
_entity_poly.pdbx_strand_id
1 'polypeptide(L)'
;MTDNAPVSAIDIEQSDIKSNITITPSAQDYLTELLAKQETPGIGVRIFVEHPGTPRAECCMAYNQPGEEDEADLQLPFEAFTAYIEASSVPYLEDAVIDYNKDRFGGQLTFRAPNSKVPKVGADASVEERINYVLQSEINPSLAAHGGDVQLLELIEEEGVGLTAVLKFGGGCQGCSAVDMTLRQGVEVQ
;
A
#
# COMPACT_ATOMS: atom_id res chain seq x y z
N MET A 1 -11.97 -44.44 24.44
CA MET A 1 -13.19 -44.36 23.61
C MET A 1 -13.85 -43.03 23.98
N THR A 2 -13.51 -42.03 23.17
CA THR A 2 -14.46 -41.16 22.44
C THR A 2 -15.15 -40.15 23.37
N ASP A 3 -14.68 -38.91 23.47
CA ASP A 3 -14.77 -37.83 22.47
C ASP A 3 -15.96 -36.91 22.77
N ASN A 4 -15.71 -35.64 22.47
CA ASN A 4 -16.62 -34.54 22.20
C ASN A 4 -17.23 -33.71 23.35
N ALA A 5 -16.67 -32.50 23.42
CA ALA A 5 -17.35 -31.27 23.79
C ALA A 5 -18.62 -31.04 22.92
N PRO A 6 -19.43 -30.02 23.28
CA PRO A 6 -19.16 -28.74 22.66
C PRO A 6 -19.22 -27.61 23.69
N VAL A 7 -18.21 -26.73 23.68
CA VAL A 7 -18.36 -25.40 24.25
C VAL A 7 -18.69 -24.45 23.11
N SER A 8 -19.74 -23.69 23.39
CA SER A 8 -20.57 -22.86 22.54
C SER A 8 -19.84 -21.70 21.87
N ALA A 9 -20.34 -21.41 20.67
CA ALA A 9 -20.41 -20.13 19.97
C ALA A 9 -20.05 -18.89 20.80
N ILE A 10 -19.03 -18.17 20.32
CA ILE A 10 -18.95 -16.72 20.44
C ILE A 10 -18.73 -16.23 19.00
N ASP A 11 -19.85 -15.87 18.38
CA ASP A 11 -19.91 -15.02 17.20
C ASP A 11 -19.52 -13.60 17.64
N ILE A 12 -18.37 -13.12 17.15
CA ILE A 12 -18.07 -11.69 17.10
C ILE A 12 -17.93 -11.34 15.63
N GLU A 13 -18.83 -10.48 15.17
CA GLU A 13 -18.89 -9.95 13.82
C GLU A 13 -17.57 -9.31 13.41
N GLN A 14 -16.75 -10.04 12.63
CA GLN A 14 -15.74 -9.43 11.79
C GLN A 14 -16.37 -9.25 10.40
N SER A 15 -16.62 -8.00 10.03
CA SER A 15 -16.93 -7.60 8.65
C SER A 15 -15.99 -8.29 7.67
N ASP A 16 -16.54 -8.93 6.62
CA ASP A 16 -15.87 -9.73 5.58
C ASP A 16 -14.73 -8.98 4.83
N ILE A 17 -13.65 -8.63 5.51
CA ILE A 17 -12.39 -8.21 4.91
C ILE A 17 -11.62 -9.49 4.57
N LYS A 18 -11.85 -10.02 3.37
CA LYS A 18 -11.08 -11.16 2.85
C LYS A 18 -9.96 -10.63 1.95
N SER A 19 -8.73 -10.70 2.44
CA SER A 19 -7.54 -10.61 1.58
C SER A 19 -7.17 -12.02 1.11
N ASN A 20 -6.80 -12.17 -0.16
CA ASN A 20 -6.28 -13.43 -0.73
C ASN A 20 -4.75 -13.42 -0.89
N ILE A 21 -4.05 -12.65 -0.05
CA ILE A 21 -2.59 -12.67 0.02
C ILE A 21 -2.07 -14.10 0.27
N THR A 22 -1.02 -14.46 -0.47
CA THR A 22 -0.37 -15.76 -0.38
C THR A 22 1.06 -15.61 0.14
N ILE A 23 1.35 -16.18 1.30
CA ILE A 23 2.72 -16.40 1.78
C ILE A 23 3.10 -17.83 1.41
N THR A 24 4.01 -17.98 0.44
CA THR A 24 4.43 -19.31 -0.05
C THR A 24 5.09 -20.16 1.05
N PRO A 25 5.09 -21.50 0.94
CA PRO A 25 5.75 -22.36 1.93
C PRO A 25 7.23 -22.01 2.17
N SER A 26 7.99 -21.71 1.10
CA SER A 26 9.39 -21.27 1.22
C SER A 26 9.54 -19.98 2.01
N ALA A 27 8.61 -19.03 1.85
CA ALA A 27 8.59 -17.80 2.63
C ALA A 27 8.18 -18.07 4.09
N GLN A 28 7.22 -18.95 4.36
CA GLN A 28 6.85 -19.33 5.73
C GLN A 28 8.03 -19.96 6.49
N ASP A 29 8.76 -20.87 5.85
CA ASP A 29 9.96 -21.50 6.43
C ASP A 29 11.02 -20.44 6.75
N TYR A 30 11.30 -19.55 5.80
CA TYR A 30 12.26 -18.46 5.99
C TYR A 30 11.86 -17.49 7.12
N LEU A 31 10.60 -17.07 7.15
CA LEU A 31 10.09 -16.17 8.18
C LEU A 31 10.10 -16.82 9.55
N THR A 32 9.81 -18.12 9.64
CA THR A 32 9.93 -18.89 10.88
C THR A 32 11.36 -18.85 11.41
N GLU A 33 12.36 -19.12 10.56
CA GLU A 33 13.77 -19.03 10.95
C GLU A 33 14.21 -17.61 11.31
N LEU A 34 13.64 -16.59 10.64
CA LEU A 34 13.93 -15.19 10.91
C LEU A 34 13.36 -14.73 12.26
N LEU A 35 12.11 -15.08 12.55
CA LEU A 35 11.42 -14.74 13.78
C LEU A 35 12.00 -15.48 14.99
N ALA A 36 12.44 -16.73 14.81
CA ALA A 36 13.12 -17.49 15.87
C ALA A 36 14.40 -16.80 16.39
N LYS A 37 15.06 -15.97 15.56
CA LYS A 37 16.26 -15.19 15.96
C LYS A 37 15.92 -13.95 16.78
N GLN A 38 14.66 -13.53 16.85
CA GLN A 38 14.24 -12.35 17.61
C GLN A 38 14.05 -12.65 19.11
N GLU A 39 14.18 -13.92 19.53
CA GLU A 39 14.08 -14.37 20.93
C GLU A 39 12.83 -13.86 21.68
N THR A 40 11.76 -13.56 20.93
CA THR A 40 10.53 -12.96 21.46
C THR A 40 9.35 -13.89 21.21
N PRO A 41 8.84 -14.58 22.26
CA PRO A 41 7.70 -15.49 22.10
C PRO A 41 6.45 -14.75 21.60
N GLY A 42 5.79 -15.31 20.58
CA GLY A 42 4.57 -14.72 20.02
C GLY A 42 4.80 -13.61 18.98
N ILE A 43 6.06 -13.29 18.66
CA ILE A 43 6.36 -12.32 17.60
C ILE A 43 5.82 -12.80 16.24
N GLY A 44 5.17 -11.91 15.53
CA GLY A 44 4.65 -12.14 14.19
C GLY A 44 5.27 -11.21 13.16
N VAL A 45 4.62 -11.13 12.00
CA VAL A 45 4.93 -10.14 10.97
C VAL A 45 3.71 -9.29 10.68
N ARG A 46 3.91 -8.01 10.42
CA ARG A 46 2.87 -7.08 9.95
C ARG A 46 3.19 -6.67 8.52
N ILE A 47 2.23 -6.81 7.62
CA ILE A 47 2.33 -6.50 6.19
C ILE A 47 1.43 -5.31 5.90
N PHE A 48 1.96 -4.33 5.17
CA PHE A 48 1.27 -3.08 4.85
C PHE A 48 1.76 -2.53 3.52
N VAL A 49 1.04 -1.56 2.98
CA VAL A 49 1.39 -0.81 1.78
C VAL A 49 1.72 0.62 2.18
N GLU A 50 2.96 1.05 1.95
CA GLU A 50 3.32 2.45 2.06
C GLU A 50 2.80 3.20 0.83
N HIS A 51 2.32 4.43 1.04
CA HIS A 51 1.71 5.27 -0.02
C HIS A 51 0.62 4.52 -0.83
N PRO A 52 -0.37 3.89 -0.17
CA PRO A 52 -1.40 3.12 -0.82
C PRO A 52 -2.22 4.01 -1.76
N GLY A 53 -2.66 3.45 -2.89
CA GLY A 53 -3.37 4.25 -3.88
C GLY A 53 -2.47 5.28 -4.56
N THR A 54 -1.15 5.06 -4.59
CA THR A 54 -0.23 5.85 -5.40
C THR A 54 0.68 4.98 -6.27
N PRO A 55 1.35 5.56 -7.27
CA PRO A 55 2.34 4.87 -8.11
C PRO A 55 3.65 4.56 -7.37
N ARG A 56 3.86 5.23 -6.22
CA ARG A 56 4.93 4.97 -5.25
C ARG A 56 4.55 3.88 -4.25
N ALA A 57 3.40 3.23 -4.41
CA ALA A 57 2.97 2.19 -3.50
C ALA A 57 4.01 1.08 -3.38
N GLU A 58 4.39 0.77 -2.15
CA GLU A 58 5.39 -0.24 -1.82
C GLU A 58 4.82 -1.20 -0.78
N CYS A 59 4.94 -2.50 -1.05
CA CYS A 59 4.53 -3.52 -0.09
C CYS A 59 5.68 -3.73 0.90
N CYS A 60 5.41 -3.49 2.17
CA CYS A 60 6.37 -3.54 3.26
C CYS A 60 6.01 -4.64 4.26
N MET A 61 7.01 -5.03 5.06
CA MET A 61 6.83 -5.95 6.19
C MET A 61 7.64 -5.45 7.38
N ALA A 62 7.04 -5.52 8.57
CA ALA A 62 7.70 -5.25 9.85
C ALA A 62 7.46 -6.41 10.82
N TYR A 63 8.22 -6.46 11.91
CA TYR A 63 7.90 -7.34 13.02
C TYR A 63 6.66 -6.83 13.76
N ASN A 64 5.80 -7.75 14.20
CA ASN A 64 4.68 -7.43 15.08
C ASN A 64 4.97 -8.00 16.47
N GLN A 65 5.27 -7.14 17.44
CA GLN A 65 5.54 -7.59 18.80
C GLN A 65 4.24 -8.03 19.50
N PRO A 66 4.32 -8.98 20.44
CA PRO A 66 3.15 -9.35 21.25
C PRO A 66 2.61 -8.14 22.01
N GLY A 67 1.31 -7.87 21.89
CA GLY A 67 0.63 -6.74 22.52
C GLY A 67 0.62 -5.45 21.69
N GLU A 68 1.26 -5.43 20.52
CA GLU A 68 1.20 -4.33 19.54
C GLU A 68 0.24 -4.63 18.39
N GLU A 69 -0.55 -5.70 18.48
CA GLU A 69 -1.56 -6.03 17.48
C GLU A 69 -2.62 -4.93 17.39
N ASP A 70 -2.95 -4.53 16.16
CA ASP A 70 -4.13 -3.71 15.89
C ASP A 70 -5.33 -4.64 15.69
N GLU A 71 -6.41 -4.44 16.45
CA GLU A 71 -7.63 -5.26 16.36
C GLU A 71 -8.32 -5.13 15.00
N ALA A 72 -8.05 -4.06 14.25
CA ALA A 72 -8.56 -3.87 12.90
C ALA A 72 -7.78 -4.68 11.84
N ASP A 73 -6.56 -5.11 12.14
CA ASP A 73 -5.74 -5.86 11.19
C ASP A 73 -6.33 -7.24 10.92
N LEU A 74 -6.23 -7.67 9.66
CA LEU A 74 -6.60 -9.02 9.28
C LEU A 74 -5.52 -10.00 9.76
N GLN A 75 -5.92 -10.96 10.60
CA GLN A 75 -5.02 -11.98 11.14
C GLN A 75 -5.00 -13.24 10.27
N LEU A 76 -3.81 -13.65 9.86
CA LEU A 76 -3.56 -14.86 9.10
C LEU A 76 -2.65 -15.80 9.91
N PRO A 77 -3.23 -16.79 10.62
CA PRO A 77 -2.44 -17.71 11.44
C PRO A 77 -1.72 -18.75 10.58
N PHE A 78 -0.43 -18.96 10.86
CA PHE A 78 0.38 -20.07 10.37
C PHE A 78 0.84 -20.93 11.54
N GLU A 79 1.43 -22.10 11.25
CA GLU A 79 1.84 -23.05 12.29
C GLU A 79 2.86 -22.45 13.27
N ALA A 80 3.79 -21.61 12.78
CA ALA A 80 4.90 -21.09 13.56
C ALA A 80 4.78 -19.60 13.94
N PHE A 81 3.93 -18.83 13.28
CA PHE A 81 3.75 -17.39 13.52
C PHE A 81 2.39 -16.91 13.00
N THR A 82 1.98 -15.70 13.39
CA THR A 82 0.83 -15.01 12.81
C THR A 82 1.30 -13.87 11.90
N ALA A 83 0.71 -13.76 10.72
CA ALA A 83 0.85 -12.57 9.89
C ALA A 83 -0.36 -11.66 10.09
N TYR A 84 -0.11 -10.37 10.24
CA TYR A 84 -1.12 -9.32 10.37
C TYR A 84 -1.09 -8.47 9.11
N ILE A 85 -2.25 -8.26 8.47
CA ILE A 85 -2.37 -7.36 7.33
C ILE A 85 -3.03 -6.08 7.81
N GLU A 86 -2.34 -4.94 7.63
CA GLU A 86 -2.89 -3.65 8.02
C GLU A 86 -4.25 -3.41 7.33
N ALA A 87 -5.27 -3.03 8.09
CA ALA A 87 -6.65 -2.90 7.61
C ALA A 87 -6.77 -2.03 6.35
N SER A 88 -6.11 -0.87 6.33
CA SER A 88 -6.07 0.06 5.19
C SER A 88 -5.34 -0.49 3.97
N SER A 89 -4.45 -1.46 4.18
CA SER A 89 -3.64 -2.07 3.13
C SER A 89 -4.32 -3.26 2.45
N VAL A 90 -5.34 -3.87 3.08
CA VAL A 90 -6.01 -5.05 2.53
C VAL A 90 -6.49 -4.89 1.07
N PRO A 91 -7.16 -3.78 0.67
CA PRO A 91 -7.63 -3.61 -0.71
C PRO A 91 -6.50 -3.57 -1.75
N TYR A 92 -5.28 -3.21 -1.33
CA TYR A 92 -4.11 -3.07 -2.19
C TYR A 92 -3.26 -4.35 -2.24
N LEU A 93 -3.54 -5.32 -1.37
CA LEU A 93 -2.81 -6.58 -1.27
C LEU A 93 -3.60 -7.76 -1.86
N GLU A 94 -4.66 -7.49 -2.60
CA GLU A 94 -5.34 -8.51 -3.41
C GLU A 94 -4.36 -9.15 -4.39
N ASP A 95 -4.35 -10.47 -4.45
CA ASP A 95 -3.44 -11.34 -5.19
C ASP A 95 -1.95 -11.13 -4.86
N ALA A 96 -1.64 -10.52 -3.72
CA ALA A 96 -0.26 -10.35 -3.31
C ALA A 96 0.39 -11.70 -2.99
N VAL A 97 1.64 -11.88 -3.42
CA VAL A 97 2.44 -13.07 -3.19
C VAL A 97 3.75 -12.68 -2.51
N ILE A 98 3.98 -13.24 -1.32
CA ILE A 98 5.25 -13.16 -0.60
C ILE A 98 5.97 -14.49 -0.77
N ASP A 99 7.16 -14.42 -1.35
CA ASP A 99 7.90 -15.58 -1.81
C ASP A 99 9.38 -15.46 -1.47
N TYR A 100 9.99 -16.55 -1.04
CA TYR A 100 11.41 -16.61 -0.75
C TYR A 100 12.12 -17.50 -1.76
N ASN A 101 12.96 -16.88 -2.57
CA ASN A 101 13.75 -17.56 -3.59
C ASN A 101 15.15 -17.79 -3.06
N LYS A 102 15.47 -19.05 -2.73
CA LYS A 102 16.79 -19.44 -2.24
C LYS A 102 17.78 -19.49 -3.41
N ASP A 103 18.88 -18.77 -3.28
CA ASP A 103 19.99 -18.79 -4.22
C ASP A 103 21.33 -19.11 -3.54
N ARG A 104 22.44 -19.05 -4.30
CA ARG A 104 23.78 -19.33 -3.78
C ARG A 104 24.30 -18.28 -2.78
N PHE A 105 23.63 -17.13 -2.65
CA PHE A 105 24.06 -16.01 -1.83
C PHE A 105 23.19 -15.80 -0.58
N GLY A 106 22.30 -16.76 -0.26
CA GLY A 106 21.45 -16.68 0.92
C GLY A 106 20.00 -16.30 0.64
N GLY A 107 19.60 -16.25 -0.64
CA GLY A 107 18.23 -16.07 -1.08
C GLY A 107 17.66 -14.66 -0.88
N GLN A 108 16.49 -14.43 -1.48
CA GLN A 108 15.80 -13.15 -1.42
C GLN A 108 14.32 -13.34 -1.12
N LEU A 109 13.81 -12.60 -0.14
CA LEU A 109 12.38 -12.42 0.07
C LEU A 109 11.86 -11.41 -0.95
N THR A 110 10.81 -11.79 -1.67
CA THR A 110 10.22 -11.02 -2.76
C THR A 110 8.76 -10.76 -2.46
N PHE A 111 8.34 -9.53 -2.71
CA PHE A 111 6.97 -9.07 -2.54
C PHE A 111 6.41 -8.74 -3.92
N ARG A 112 5.37 -9.47 -4.33
CA ARG A 112 4.65 -9.23 -5.57
C ARG A 112 3.21 -8.89 -5.24
N ALA A 113 2.90 -7.60 -5.19
CA ALA A 113 1.52 -7.13 -4.99
C ALA A 113 1.05 -6.49 -6.31
N PRO A 114 0.40 -7.26 -7.22
CA PRO A 114 0.01 -6.76 -8.53
C PRO A 114 -0.99 -5.60 -8.45
N ASN A 115 -1.75 -5.53 -7.37
CA ASN A 115 -2.77 -4.52 -7.11
C ASN A 115 -2.34 -3.45 -6.07
N SER A 116 -1.07 -3.42 -5.65
CA SER A 116 -0.64 -2.45 -4.61
C SER A 116 -0.60 -1.02 -5.11
N LYS A 117 -0.26 -0.85 -6.37
CA LYS A 117 -0.35 0.43 -7.07
C LYS A 117 -1.81 0.62 -7.47
N VAL A 118 -2.26 1.88 -7.52
CA VAL A 118 -3.59 2.24 -8.03
C VAL A 118 -3.90 1.34 -9.23
N PRO A 119 -4.96 0.53 -9.21
CA PRO A 119 -5.40 -0.17 -10.40
C PRO A 119 -5.52 0.88 -11.49
N LYS A 120 -4.86 0.66 -12.65
CA LYS A 120 -4.93 1.56 -13.81
C LYS A 120 -6.32 2.14 -13.85
N VAL A 121 -6.42 3.46 -13.67
CA VAL A 121 -7.66 4.14 -13.32
C VAL A 121 -8.84 3.47 -14.03
N GLY A 122 -9.69 2.78 -13.25
CA GLY A 122 -10.71 1.90 -13.80
C GLY A 122 -11.64 2.66 -14.75
N ALA A 123 -12.34 1.96 -15.63
CA ALA A 123 -13.22 2.61 -16.60
C ALA A 123 -14.28 3.53 -15.95
N ASP A 124 -14.65 3.25 -14.69
CA ASP A 124 -15.66 3.96 -13.91
C ASP A 124 -15.10 5.00 -12.94
N ALA A 125 -13.78 5.22 -12.91
CA ALA A 125 -13.20 6.17 -11.97
C ALA A 125 -13.59 7.62 -12.30
N SER A 126 -13.82 8.39 -11.27
CA SER A 126 -14.13 9.81 -11.36
C SER A 126 -12.99 10.59 -12.03
N VAL A 127 -13.33 11.75 -12.59
CA VAL A 127 -12.33 12.65 -13.18
C VAL A 127 -11.32 13.10 -12.13
N GLU A 128 -11.74 13.28 -10.88
CA GLU A 128 -10.88 13.64 -9.76
C GLU A 128 -9.81 12.58 -9.49
N GLU A 129 -10.22 11.31 -9.41
CA GLU A 129 -9.30 10.18 -9.22
C GLU A 129 -8.32 10.05 -10.38
N ARG A 130 -8.78 10.27 -11.61
CA ARG A 130 -7.91 10.27 -12.81
C ARG A 130 -6.87 11.38 -12.76
N ILE A 131 -7.26 12.59 -12.37
CA ILE A 131 -6.34 13.71 -12.25
C ILE A 131 -5.33 13.43 -11.14
N ASN A 132 -5.79 13.03 -9.96
CA ASN A 132 -4.91 12.70 -8.84
C ASN A 132 -3.94 11.58 -9.20
N TYR A 133 -4.37 10.55 -9.95
CA TYR A 133 -3.48 9.52 -10.46
C TYR A 133 -2.35 10.12 -11.29
N VAL A 134 -2.65 10.92 -12.31
CA VAL A 134 -1.65 11.56 -13.19
C VAL A 134 -0.71 12.47 -12.39
N LEU A 135 -1.27 13.27 -11.47
CA LEU A 135 -0.46 14.15 -10.62
C LEU A 135 0.54 13.34 -9.79
N GLN A 136 0.16 12.19 -9.24
CA GLN A 136 1.03 11.36 -8.42
C GLN A 136 1.95 10.42 -9.22
N SER A 137 1.53 9.94 -10.40
CA SER A 137 2.27 8.99 -11.24
C SER A 137 3.33 9.63 -12.09
N GLU A 138 3.01 10.80 -12.64
CA GLU A 138 3.75 11.37 -13.74
C GLU A 138 4.31 12.73 -13.36
N ILE A 139 3.52 13.58 -12.71
CA ILE A 139 3.92 14.99 -12.46
C ILE A 139 4.77 15.13 -11.19
N ASN A 140 4.29 14.63 -10.05
CA ASN A 140 4.96 14.79 -8.75
C ASN A 140 6.33 14.10 -8.66
N PRO A 141 6.60 12.94 -9.29
CA PRO A 141 7.97 12.42 -9.35
C PRO A 141 8.96 13.40 -9.97
N SER A 142 8.56 14.08 -11.06
CA SER A 142 9.39 15.09 -11.71
C SER A 142 9.51 16.37 -10.89
N LEU A 143 8.43 16.85 -10.28
CA LEU A 143 8.48 18.04 -9.42
C LEU A 143 9.32 17.80 -8.16
N ALA A 144 9.19 16.63 -7.54
CA ALA A 144 9.92 16.26 -6.32
C ALA A 144 11.45 16.27 -6.54
N ALA A 145 11.93 15.94 -7.74
CA ALA A 145 13.35 16.04 -8.09
C ALA A 145 13.90 17.48 -7.96
N HIS A 146 13.02 18.48 -8.03
CA HIS A 146 13.33 19.90 -7.85
C HIS A 146 12.79 20.47 -6.52
N GLY A 147 12.39 19.60 -5.58
CA GLY A 147 11.82 20.01 -4.30
C GLY A 147 10.42 20.63 -4.41
N GLY A 148 9.73 20.37 -5.51
CA GLY A 148 8.35 20.77 -5.82
C GLY A 148 7.32 19.68 -5.54
N ASP A 149 6.07 20.07 -5.36
CA ASP A 149 4.90 19.20 -5.39
C ASP A 149 3.69 19.92 -6.00
N VAL A 150 2.68 19.16 -6.44
CA VAL A 150 1.39 19.68 -6.88
C VAL A 150 0.26 18.80 -6.37
N GLN A 151 -0.84 19.43 -5.98
CA GLN A 151 -2.03 18.80 -5.44
C GLN A 151 -3.27 19.38 -6.11
N LEU A 152 -4.27 18.55 -6.39
CA LEU A 152 -5.60 19.01 -6.78
C LEU A 152 -6.33 19.54 -5.54
N LEU A 153 -6.84 20.77 -5.59
CA LEU A 153 -7.65 21.36 -4.53
C LEU A 153 -9.14 21.12 -4.73
N GLU A 154 -9.62 21.41 -5.94
CA GLU A 154 -11.04 21.26 -6.28
C GLU A 154 -11.24 21.18 -7.80
N LEU A 155 -12.39 20.65 -8.18
CA LEU A 155 -12.92 20.70 -9.53
C LEU A 155 -14.16 21.58 -9.54
N ILE A 156 -14.16 22.59 -10.39
CA ILE A 156 -15.25 23.56 -10.54
C ILE A 156 -15.90 23.32 -11.89
N GLU A 157 -17.20 23.07 -11.92
CA GLU A 157 -17.97 22.99 -13.17
C GLU A 157 -18.58 24.35 -13.48
N GLU A 158 -18.18 24.93 -14.61
CA GLU A 158 -18.65 26.24 -15.07
C GLU A 158 -19.44 26.11 -16.37
N GLU A 159 -20.66 26.65 -16.38
CA GLU A 159 -21.55 26.60 -17.53
C GLU A 159 -20.94 27.35 -18.73
N GLY A 160 -20.69 26.62 -19.82
CA GLY A 160 -20.06 27.15 -21.04
C GLY A 160 -18.53 27.06 -21.10
N VAL A 161 -17.86 26.69 -20.01
CA VAL A 161 -16.40 26.47 -19.94
C VAL A 161 -16.07 24.98 -19.74
N GLY A 162 -16.90 24.26 -18.98
CA GLY A 162 -16.69 22.86 -18.63
C GLY A 162 -16.06 22.70 -17.25
N LEU A 163 -15.31 21.62 -17.06
CA LEU A 163 -14.68 21.27 -15.78
C LEU A 163 -13.30 21.93 -15.65
N THR A 164 -13.11 22.73 -14.60
CA THR A 164 -11.86 23.43 -14.29
C THR A 164 -11.19 22.81 -13.06
N ALA A 165 -9.94 22.38 -13.19
CA ALA A 165 -9.15 21.84 -12.09
C ALA A 165 -8.30 22.94 -11.42
N VAL A 166 -8.52 23.15 -10.12
CA VAL A 166 -7.73 24.08 -9.32
C VAL A 166 -6.57 23.33 -8.68
N LEU A 167 -5.35 23.63 -9.12
CA LEU A 167 -4.13 22.98 -8.61
C LEU A 167 -3.37 23.91 -7.66
N LYS A 168 -2.87 23.34 -6.57
CA LYS A 168 -1.93 23.99 -5.67
C LYS A 168 -0.54 23.42 -5.89
N PHE A 169 0.37 24.28 -6.30
CA PHE A 169 1.79 23.96 -6.35
C PHE A 169 2.44 24.29 -5.00
N GLY A 170 3.30 23.39 -4.54
CA GLY A 170 4.13 23.52 -3.36
C GLY A 170 5.59 23.26 -3.68
N GLY A 171 6.46 23.54 -2.70
CA GLY A 171 7.90 23.35 -2.82
C GLY A 171 8.72 24.63 -2.97
N GLY A 172 9.83 24.66 -2.25
CA GLY A 172 10.62 25.85 -2.01
C GLY A 172 11.94 25.84 -2.75
N CYS A 173 11.97 26.41 -3.95
CA CYS A 173 13.19 27.12 -4.35
C CYS A 173 13.20 28.43 -3.56
N GLN A 174 13.99 28.46 -2.48
CA GLN A 174 14.30 29.66 -1.71
C GLN A 174 15.01 30.68 -2.63
N GLY A 175 14.23 31.43 -3.40
CA GLY A 175 14.68 32.65 -4.07
C GLY A 175 15.49 32.48 -5.37
N CYS A 176 14.90 31.92 -6.44
CA CYS A 176 15.34 32.24 -7.80
C CYS A 176 14.17 32.38 -8.77
N SER A 177 14.04 33.58 -9.33
CA SER A 177 12.96 34.13 -10.15
C SER A 177 12.89 33.53 -11.57
N ALA A 178 12.60 32.23 -11.68
CA ALA A 178 12.45 31.54 -12.98
C ALA A 178 11.27 30.54 -13.03
N VAL A 179 10.30 30.64 -12.10
CA VAL A 179 9.21 29.65 -11.98
C VAL A 179 8.12 29.83 -13.04
N ASP A 180 7.88 31.07 -13.50
CA ASP A 180 6.79 31.38 -14.45
C ASP A 180 6.96 30.77 -15.86
N MET A 181 8.20 30.44 -16.26
CA MET A 181 8.48 29.94 -17.61
C MET A 181 8.31 28.41 -17.73
N THR A 182 8.56 27.66 -16.65
CA THR A 182 8.50 26.19 -16.65
C THR A 182 7.06 25.67 -16.54
N LEU A 183 6.19 26.37 -15.79
CA LEU A 183 4.80 25.97 -15.61
C LEU A 183 3.99 26.05 -16.92
N ARG A 184 4.22 27.09 -17.75
CA ARG A 184 3.51 27.24 -19.03
C ARG A 184 3.91 26.20 -20.08
N GLN A 185 5.20 25.86 -20.17
CA GLN A 185 5.67 24.93 -21.22
C GLN A 185 5.36 23.45 -20.92
N GLY A 186 5.11 23.08 -19.66
CA GLY A 186 4.78 21.70 -19.30
C GLY A 186 3.28 21.36 -19.33
N VAL A 187 2.40 22.33 -19.04
CA VAL A 187 0.96 22.09 -18.83
C VAL A 187 0.10 22.46 -20.05
N GLU A 188 0.49 23.45 -20.88
CA GLU A 188 -0.34 23.88 -22.03
C GLU A 188 -0.16 23.04 -23.31
N VAL A 189 0.80 22.10 -23.34
CA VAL A 189 1.15 21.37 -24.59
C VAL A 189 0.75 19.88 -24.56
N GLN A 190 0.02 19.43 -23.53
CA GLN A 190 -0.54 18.09 -23.45
C GLN A 190 -2.07 18.10 -23.49
#